data_AF-A0AAJ6V8V9-F1
#
_entry.id   AF-A0AAJ6V8V9-F1
#
_cell.length_a   1.000
_cell.length_b   1.000
_cell.length_c   1.000
_cell.angle_alpha   90.00
_cell.angle_beta   90.00
_cell.angle_gamma   90.00
#
_symmetry.space_group_name_H-M   'P 1'
#
loop_
_entity.id
_entity.type
_entity.pdbx_description
1 polymer ?
#
loop_
_entity_poly.entity_id
_entity_poly.type
_entity_poly.pdbx_seq_one_letter_code
_entity_poly.pdbx_strand_id
1 'polypeptide(L)'
;MAQCVRTSLNPPKTLLRNPAKSSPVSSPLFHLPKSKKHPRISMSQQNQQELSLDSLINSTRKEEVLGAIKGSLSNCLWETNLLKTVPALKSKVRGKVRDIYDGGDYLVLVTTDRQSAFDKILASIPFKGQVLNETSLWWFDRTRHITQNAIVSAPDKNVTIAKKCSVFPVEFVVRGYVTGSTDTSLWTVYKNGVRNYCGNALPDGLVKSQKLPSNILTPTTKADDHDVPITPEEIVKSGLMTEADYCEASSKALSLFEYGQRVALEHGLILVDTKYEFGKGSDGSVLLIDEVHTPDSSRYWIAHSYEERIQKGLEPENVDKEFLRLWFKDHCNPYEDKVLPDAPEDLVCELAWRYIFLYETITKSKFELPLTEEPIHDRISRNVELALSSLR
;
A
#
# COMPACT_ATOMS: atom_id res chain seq x y z
N MET A 1 14.53 -21.82 11.38
CA MET A 1 14.05 -20.45 11.61
C MET A 1 14.80 -19.38 10.80
N ALA A 2 16.10 -19.11 11.03
CA ALA A 2 16.89 -18.11 10.27
C ALA A 2 17.12 -18.41 8.75
N GLN A 3 16.49 -19.44 8.21
CA GLN A 3 16.73 -19.96 6.86
C GLN A 3 15.65 -19.54 5.84
N CYS A 4 14.41 -19.26 6.27
CA CYS A 4 13.33 -18.92 5.32
C CYS A 4 13.45 -17.51 4.72
N VAL A 5 14.06 -16.54 5.41
CA VAL A 5 14.15 -15.14 4.94
C VAL A 5 15.53 -14.83 4.34
N ARG A 6 16.55 -15.66 4.58
CA ARG A 6 17.92 -15.44 4.06
C ARG A 6 18.12 -15.88 2.61
N THR A 7 17.20 -16.65 2.04
CA THR A 7 17.37 -17.31 0.72
C THR A 7 16.91 -16.50 -0.49
N SER A 8 16.44 -15.25 -0.33
CA SER A 8 16.12 -14.37 -1.47
C SER A 8 17.28 -13.47 -1.92
N LEU A 9 18.48 -13.61 -1.35
CA LEU A 9 19.67 -12.88 -1.81
C LEU A 9 20.24 -13.50 -3.09
N ASN A 10 19.83 -12.97 -4.26
CA ASN A 10 20.42 -13.05 -5.60
C ASN A 10 20.97 -14.41 -6.14
N PRO A 11 20.63 -14.82 -7.37
CA PRO A 11 21.30 -15.95 -8.02
C PRO A 11 22.80 -15.64 -8.30
N PRO A 12 23.69 -16.64 -8.22
CA PRO A 12 25.13 -16.44 -8.39
C PRO A 12 25.48 -16.04 -9.84
N LYS A 13 26.40 -15.07 -9.96
CA LYS A 13 27.03 -14.68 -11.24
C LYS A 13 27.65 -15.91 -11.89
N THR A 14 27.18 -16.25 -13.09
CA THR A 14 27.73 -17.27 -13.97
C THR A 14 29.18 -16.95 -14.30
N LEU A 15 30.09 -17.80 -13.85
CA LEU A 15 31.49 -17.83 -14.24
C LEU A 15 31.60 -18.29 -15.70
N LEU A 16 32.03 -17.40 -16.59
CA LEU A 16 32.45 -17.74 -17.94
C LEU A 16 33.75 -18.57 -17.87
N ARG A 17 33.67 -19.81 -18.35
CA ARG A 17 34.73 -20.80 -18.41
C ARG A 17 35.47 -20.63 -19.75
N ASN A 18 36.74 -20.22 -19.72
CA ASN A 18 37.62 -20.26 -20.89
C ASN A 18 38.16 -21.68 -21.13
N PRO A 19 38.17 -22.21 -22.37
CA PRO A 19 38.96 -23.38 -22.71
C PRO A 19 40.39 -22.99 -23.16
N ALA A 20 41.29 -23.96 -23.02
CA ALA A 20 42.73 -23.81 -23.07
C ALA A 20 43.37 -23.85 -24.49
N LYS A 21 44.46 -23.08 -24.61
CA LYS A 21 45.74 -23.27 -25.34
C LYS A 21 45.79 -24.08 -26.65
N SER A 22 46.28 -23.42 -27.70
CA SER A 22 47.26 -23.95 -28.67
C SER A 22 48.20 -22.84 -29.18
N SER A 23 49.38 -23.26 -29.63
CA SER A 23 50.70 -22.59 -29.63
C SER A 23 51.02 -21.72 -30.88
N PRO A 24 52.22 -21.10 -31.00
CA PRO A 24 52.42 -19.74 -31.52
C PRO A 24 52.93 -19.66 -32.98
N VAL A 25 52.69 -18.53 -33.66
CA VAL A 25 53.47 -18.12 -34.85
C VAL A 25 53.61 -16.57 -34.92
N SER A 26 54.88 -16.13 -34.91
CA SER A 26 55.54 -14.90 -35.39
C SER A 26 54.81 -13.54 -35.52
N SER A 27 55.45 -12.51 -34.96
CA SER A 27 55.28 -11.07 -35.24
C SER A 27 55.62 -10.71 -36.72
N PRO A 28 55.13 -9.56 -37.24
CA PRO A 28 55.95 -8.35 -37.14
C PRO A 28 55.19 -7.05 -36.82
N LEU A 29 55.97 -6.10 -36.31
CA LEU A 29 55.68 -4.72 -35.94
C LEU A 29 54.80 -3.95 -36.94
N PHE A 30 53.82 -3.18 -36.46
CA PHE A 30 53.42 -1.90 -37.06
C PHE A 30 52.76 -0.95 -36.03
N HIS A 31 52.92 0.34 -36.30
CA HIS A 31 52.78 1.52 -35.45
C HIS A 31 51.50 1.69 -34.60
N LEU A 32 51.70 2.24 -33.39
CA LEU A 32 50.68 2.88 -32.54
C LEU A 32 50.26 4.25 -33.11
N PRO A 33 48.95 4.53 -33.21
CA PRO A 33 48.44 5.89 -33.11
C PRO A 33 47.52 6.08 -31.88
N LYS A 34 47.97 7.01 -31.05
CA LYS A 34 47.27 7.91 -30.12
C LYS A 34 45.76 7.73 -29.87
N SER A 35 45.46 7.59 -28.58
CA SER A 35 44.26 7.97 -27.81
C SER A 35 43.04 8.48 -28.61
N LYS A 36 41.95 7.70 -28.58
CA LYS A 36 40.59 8.21 -28.79
C LYS A 36 39.86 8.24 -27.44
N LYS A 37 39.45 9.45 -27.07
CA LYS A 37 38.60 9.79 -25.94
C LYS A 37 37.28 9.01 -26.04
N HIS A 38 36.83 8.42 -24.93
CA HIS A 38 35.45 7.96 -24.78
C HIS A 38 34.49 9.16 -24.89
N PRO A 39 33.39 9.06 -25.64
CA PRO A 39 32.42 10.14 -25.71
C PRO A 39 31.66 10.23 -24.38
N ARG A 40 31.72 11.42 -23.79
CA ARG A 40 30.88 11.87 -22.69
C ARG A 40 29.47 11.99 -23.25
N ILE A 41 28.56 11.12 -22.83
CA ILE A 41 27.13 11.27 -23.13
C ILE A 41 26.67 12.54 -22.42
N SER A 42 26.54 13.64 -23.15
CA SER A 42 25.82 14.82 -22.68
C SER A 42 24.35 14.46 -22.72
N MET A 43 23.75 14.23 -21.56
CA MET A 43 22.30 14.26 -21.46
C MET A 43 21.86 15.68 -21.83
N SER A 44 21.14 15.79 -22.94
CA SER A 44 20.48 17.01 -23.37
C SER A 44 19.55 17.49 -22.27
N GLN A 45 19.85 18.67 -21.73
CA GLN A 45 18.93 19.48 -20.93
C GLN A 45 17.79 19.92 -21.85
N GLN A 46 16.73 19.13 -21.96
CA GLN A 46 15.48 19.57 -22.59
C GLN A 46 14.29 18.80 -21.98
N ASN A 47 13.45 19.56 -21.28
CA ASN A 47 12.15 19.22 -20.69
C ASN A 47 12.08 18.25 -19.51
N GLN A 48 12.88 18.50 -18.46
CA GLN A 48 12.42 18.26 -17.09
C GLN A 48 11.63 19.49 -16.64
N GLN A 49 10.35 19.57 -17.02
CA GLN A 49 9.42 20.44 -16.32
C GLN A 49 9.07 19.70 -15.01
N GLU A 50 9.68 20.18 -13.93
CA GLU A 50 9.67 19.59 -12.59
C GLU A 50 8.25 19.35 -12.09
N LEU A 51 7.91 18.08 -11.89
CA LEU A 51 6.65 17.62 -11.30
C LEU A 51 6.73 17.72 -9.78
N SER A 52 6.95 18.89 -9.19
CA SER A 52 6.67 19.10 -7.76
C SER A 52 5.21 18.84 -7.45
N LEU A 53 4.85 18.43 -6.21
CA LEU A 53 3.43 18.40 -5.84
C LEU A 53 2.81 19.77 -6.13
N ASP A 54 3.55 20.87 -5.94
CA ASP A 54 3.13 22.23 -6.30
C ASP A 54 2.82 22.45 -7.80
N SER A 55 3.55 21.81 -8.72
CA SER A 55 3.24 21.91 -10.17
C SER A 55 2.09 20.99 -10.60
N LEU A 56 1.86 19.89 -9.87
CA LEU A 56 0.67 19.04 -9.99
C LEU A 56 -0.57 19.66 -9.31
N ILE A 57 -0.35 20.42 -8.24
CA ILE A 57 -1.34 21.16 -7.45
C ILE A 57 -1.90 22.33 -8.25
N ASN A 58 -1.10 23.03 -9.04
CA ASN A 58 -1.55 24.16 -9.86
C ASN A 58 -2.14 23.74 -11.22
N SER A 59 -2.71 22.53 -11.30
CA SER A 59 -3.32 22.02 -12.52
C SER A 59 -4.82 22.29 -12.56
N THR A 60 -5.36 22.57 -13.74
CA THR A 60 -6.82 22.60 -13.99
C THR A 60 -7.50 21.31 -13.51
N ARG A 61 -6.77 20.19 -13.46
CA ARG A 61 -7.26 18.93 -12.92
C ARG A 61 -7.51 18.98 -11.41
N LYS A 62 -6.62 19.58 -10.61
CA LYS A 62 -6.86 19.73 -9.17
C LYS A 62 -8.11 20.55 -8.91
N GLU A 63 -8.31 21.64 -9.65
CA GLU A 63 -9.50 22.49 -9.52
C GLU A 63 -10.79 21.74 -9.86
N GLU A 64 -10.83 20.99 -10.97
CA GLU A 64 -11.95 20.13 -11.36
C GLU A 64 -12.29 19.13 -10.24
N VAL A 65 -11.28 18.42 -9.73
CA VAL A 65 -11.47 17.40 -8.69
C VAL A 65 -11.90 18.03 -7.37
N LEU A 66 -11.30 19.15 -6.95
CA LEU A 66 -11.72 19.86 -5.74
C LEU A 66 -13.15 20.39 -5.84
N GLY A 67 -13.58 20.85 -7.01
CA GLY A 67 -14.98 21.23 -7.25
C GLY A 67 -15.94 20.08 -6.99
N ALA A 68 -15.63 18.90 -7.52
CA ALA A 68 -16.44 17.69 -7.32
C ALA A 68 -16.41 17.18 -5.86
N ILE A 69 -15.24 17.25 -5.20
CA ILE A 69 -15.07 16.89 -3.79
C ILE A 69 -15.96 17.78 -2.91
N LYS A 70 -15.89 19.10 -3.09
CA LYS A 70 -16.71 20.07 -2.33
C LYS A 70 -18.21 19.82 -2.53
N GLY A 71 -18.63 19.54 -3.76
CA GLY A 71 -20.01 19.17 -4.06
C GLY A 71 -20.49 17.85 -3.45
N SER A 72 -19.55 17.00 -2.97
CA SER A 72 -19.84 15.66 -2.45
C SER A 72 -19.64 15.51 -0.94
N LEU A 73 -19.28 16.58 -0.23
CA LEU A 73 -19.06 16.56 1.24
C LEU A 73 -20.27 15.98 1.99
N SER A 74 -21.48 16.35 1.60
CA SER A 74 -22.72 15.85 2.22
C SER A 74 -23.22 14.51 1.67
N ASN A 75 -22.52 13.91 0.69
CA ASN A 75 -22.96 12.70 -0.01
C ASN A 75 -21.92 11.56 0.07
N CYS A 76 -21.15 11.53 1.16
CA CYS A 76 -20.18 10.45 1.38
C CYS A 76 -20.89 9.14 1.74
N LEU A 77 -20.37 8.03 1.24
CA LEU A 77 -20.84 6.69 1.61
C LEU A 77 -20.36 6.36 3.03
N TRP A 78 -21.17 6.70 4.04
CA TRP A 78 -20.82 6.41 5.43
C TRP A 78 -21.07 4.96 5.81
N GLU A 79 -22.21 4.39 5.42
CA GLU A 79 -22.64 3.06 5.79
C GLU A 79 -23.61 2.53 4.73
N THR A 80 -23.59 1.21 4.52
CA THR A 80 -24.52 0.52 3.63
C THR A 80 -25.54 -0.34 4.39
N ASN A 81 -26.73 -0.49 3.82
CA ASN A 81 -27.82 -1.29 4.40
C ASN A 81 -28.28 -2.42 3.45
N LEU A 82 -27.32 -3.11 2.80
CA LEU A 82 -27.64 -4.07 1.72
C LEU A 82 -28.46 -5.28 2.17
N LEU A 83 -28.48 -5.63 3.46
CA LEU A 83 -29.38 -6.69 3.97
C LEU A 83 -30.86 -6.37 3.75
N LYS A 84 -31.23 -5.09 3.59
CA LYS A 84 -32.61 -4.66 3.34
C LYS A 84 -32.99 -4.68 1.85
N THR A 85 -32.00 -4.68 0.96
CA THR A 85 -32.20 -4.46 -0.48
C THR A 85 -31.70 -5.62 -1.33
N VAL A 86 -30.84 -6.49 -0.82
CA VAL A 86 -30.28 -7.64 -1.54
C VAL A 86 -30.58 -8.94 -0.78
N PRO A 87 -31.63 -9.70 -1.18
CA PRO A 87 -32.09 -10.89 -0.45
C PRO A 87 -31.05 -12.01 -0.30
N ALA A 88 -30.03 -12.03 -1.15
CA ALA A 88 -28.95 -13.03 -1.11
C ALA A 88 -28.01 -12.89 0.10
N LEU A 89 -27.99 -11.73 0.75
CA LEU A 89 -27.07 -11.42 1.85
C LEU A 89 -27.62 -11.90 3.19
N LYS A 90 -26.77 -12.52 4.00
CA LYS A 90 -27.16 -13.22 5.24
C LYS A 90 -26.82 -12.43 6.51
N SER A 91 -25.66 -11.79 6.53
CA SER A 91 -25.18 -11.02 7.68
C SER A 91 -24.30 -9.87 7.24
N LYS A 92 -24.07 -8.92 8.15
CA LYS A 92 -23.20 -7.75 7.96
C LYS A 92 -22.23 -7.66 9.13
N VAL A 93 -20.96 -7.42 8.84
CA VAL A 93 -19.95 -6.97 9.79
C VAL A 93 -19.46 -5.60 9.35
N ARG A 94 -19.46 -4.63 10.26
CA ARG A 94 -18.91 -3.30 10.02
C ARG A 94 -17.48 -3.23 10.53
N GLY A 95 -16.53 -3.10 9.62
CA GLY A 95 -15.15 -2.73 9.95
C GLY A 95 -14.96 -1.21 10.00
N LYS A 96 -13.73 -0.77 10.29
CA LYS A 96 -13.37 0.67 10.32
C LYS A 96 -13.71 1.37 8.99
N VAL A 97 -13.34 0.75 7.87
CA VAL A 97 -13.50 1.31 6.52
C VAL A 97 -14.44 0.50 5.62
N ARG A 98 -14.57 -0.81 5.82
CA ARG A 98 -15.39 -1.69 4.97
C ARG A 98 -16.64 -2.16 5.69
N ASP A 99 -17.75 -2.22 4.97
CA ASP A 99 -18.93 -3.00 5.34
C ASP A 99 -18.83 -4.34 4.62
N ILE A 100 -18.83 -5.44 5.36
CA ILE A 100 -18.61 -6.79 4.85
C ILE A 100 -19.89 -7.59 4.99
N TYR A 101 -20.39 -8.14 3.89
CA TYR A 101 -21.60 -8.96 3.88
C TYR A 101 -21.31 -10.41 3.52
N ASP A 102 -22.00 -11.32 4.20
CA ASP A 102 -21.99 -12.74 3.85
C ASP A 102 -23.00 -13.02 2.73
N GLY A 103 -22.52 -13.38 1.54
CA GLY A 103 -23.33 -13.77 0.39
C GLY A 103 -23.54 -15.28 0.23
N GLY A 104 -23.21 -16.09 1.24
CA GLY A 104 -23.19 -17.55 1.15
C GLY A 104 -21.80 -18.08 0.84
N ASP A 105 -21.49 -18.31 -0.44
CA ASP A 105 -20.19 -18.84 -0.87
C ASP A 105 -19.11 -17.75 -0.98
N TYR A 106 -19.55 -16.49 -1.07
CA TYR A 106 -18.71 -15.31 -1.26
C TYR A 106 -18.90 -14.29 -0.15
N LEU A 107 -17.94 -13.38 -0.01
CA LEU A 107 -18.05 -12.16 0.76
C LEU A 107 -18.22 -10.97 -0.18
N VAL A 108 -19.12 -10.04 0.16
CA VAL A 108 -19.25 -8.75 -0.51
C VAL A 108 -18.61 -7.69 0.37
N LEU A 109 -17.50 -7.12 -0.11
CA LEU A 109 -16.72 -6.09 0.57
C LEU A 109 -17.09 -4.74 -0.02
N VAL A 110 -17.79 -3.90 0.75
CA VAL A 110 -18.11 -2.53 0.35
C VAL A 110 -17.17 -1.56 1.05
N THR A 111 -16.31 -0.90 0.28
CA THR A 111 -15.36 0.09 0.79
C THR A 111 -16.04 1.46 0.89
N THR A 112 -16.11 1.97 2.11
CA THR A 112 -16.83 3.21 2.46
C THR A 112 -15.90 4.41 2.51
N ASP A 113 -16.49 5.60 2.62
CA ASP A 113 -15.76 6.88 2.70
C ASP A 113 -15.27 7.20 4.12
N ARG A 114 -15.48 6.29 5.08
CA ARG A 114 -15.03 6.46 6.47
C ARG A 114 -13.52 6.54 6.54
N GLN A 115 -13.00 7.57 7.20
CA GLN A 115 -11.58 7.68 7.52
C GLN A 115 -11.36 7.49 9.02
N SER A 116 -10.57 6.49 9.37
CA SER A 116 -10.20 6.21 10.76
C SER A 116 -8.73 6.49 11.06
N ALA A 117 -8.46 6.93 12.28
CA ALA A 117 -7.17 6.87 12.96
C ALA A 117 -7.40 6.87 14.48
N PHE A 118 -6.39 6.46 15.26
CA PHE A 118 -6.51 6.34 16.73
C PHE A 118 -7.70 5.48 17.16
N ASP A 119 -7.99 4.44 16.37
CA ASP A 119 -9.12 3.51 16.56
C ASP A 119 -10.52 4.15 16.59
N LYS A 120 -10.61 5.41 16.16
CA LYS A 120 -11.86 6.17 15.99
C LYS A 120 -12.08 6.52 14.52
N ILE A 121 -13.34 6.66 14.13
CA ILE A 121 -13.67 7.24 12.81
C ILE A 121 -13.66 8.75 12.98
N LEU A 122 -12.82 9.42 12.19
CA LEU A 122 -12.53 10.86 12.32
C LEU A 122 -13.36 11.72 11.38
N ALA A 123 -13.65 11.22 10.18
CA ALA A 123 -14.38 11.95 9.15
C ALA A 123 -14.92 11.00 8.06
N SER A 124 -15.77 11.55 7.19
CA SER A 124 -16.04 10.96 5.87
C SER A 124 -15.28 11.74 4.80
N ILE A 125 -14.59 11.03 3.91
CA ILE A 125 -13.75 11.63 2.88
C ILE A 125 -14.39 11.32 1.52
N PRO A 126 -14.87 12.32 0.77
CA PRO A 126 -15.53 12.09 -0.52
C PRO A 126 -14.69 11.21 -1.45
N PHE A 127 -15.34 10.23 -2.07
CA PHE A 127 -14.76 9.30 -3.04
C PHE A 127 -13.67 8.37 -2.52
N LYS A 128 -13.33 8.42 -1.22
CA LYS A 128 -12.28 7.57 -0.63
C LYS A 128 -12.55 6.09 -0.89
N GLY A 129 -13.77 5.62 -0.66
CA GLY A 129 -14.11 4.21 -0.81
C GLY A 129 -13.87 3.70 -2.23
N GLN A 130 -14.20 4.53 -3.23
CA GLN A 130 -13.94 4.25 -4.63
C GLN A 130 -12.43 4.19 -4.91
N VAL A 131 -11.69 5.23 -4.49
CA VAL A 131 -10.23 5.30 -4.68
C VAL A 131 -9.53 4.06 -4.11
N LEU A 132 -9.86 3.68 -2.87
CA LEU A 132 -9.21 2.55 -2.20
C LEU A 132 -9.51 1.21 -2.89
N ASN A 133 -10.76 1.01 -3.30
CA ASN A 133 -11.18 -0.23 -3.97
C ASN A 133 -10.55 -0.34 -5.37
N GLU A 134 -10.62 0.72 -6.18
CA GLU A 134 -10.04 0.71 -7.54
C GLU A 134 -8.51 0.62 -7.51
N THR A 135 -7.84 1.29 -6.55
CA THR A 135 -6.38 1.16 -6.34
C THR A 135 -6.02 -0.29 -6.01
N SER A 136 -6.76 -0.91 -5.09
CA SER A 136 -6.52 -2.31 -4.71
C SER A 136 -6.74 -3.24 -5.90
N LEU A 137 -7.84 -3.10 -6.63
CA LEU A 137 -8.15 -3.94 -7.80
C LEU A 137 -7.05 -3.85 -8.87
N TRP A 138 -6.53 -2.64 -9.10
CA TRP A 138 -5.40 -2.43 -10.00
C TRP A 138 -4.17 -3.20 -9.51
N TRP A 139 -3.79 -3.09 -8.24
CA TRP A 139 -2.65 -3.82 -7.69
C TRP A 139 -2.84 -5.34 -7.71
N PHE A 140 -4.00 -5.82 -7.33
CA PHE A 140 -4.33 -7.24 -7.38
C PHE A 140 -4.15 -7.84 -8.78
N ASP A 141 -4.50 -7.09 -9.83
CA ASP A 141 -4.24 -7.48 -11.21
C ASP A 141 -2.73 -7.47 -11.54
N ARG A 142 -2.04 -6.37 -11.21
CA ARG A 142 -0.61 -6.21 -11.46
C ARG A 142 0.24 -7.26 -10.77
N THR A 143 -0.20 -7.79 -9.62
CA THR A 143 0.56 -8.75 -8.81
C THR A 143 0.11 -10.21 -8.96
N ARG A 144 -0.78 -10.54 -9.91
CA ARG A 144 -1.23 -11.94 -10.15
C ARG A 144 -0.10 -12.92 -10.42
N HIS A 145 0.99 -12.43 -11.01
CA HIS A 145 2.20 -13.22 -11.31
C HIS A 145 3.04 -13.53 -10.07
N ILE A 146 2.78 -12.89 -8.93
CA ILE A 146 3.49 -13.09 -7.65
C ILE A 146 2.67 -13.99 -6.72
N THR A 147 1.36 -13.71 -6.60
CA THR A 147 0.46 -14.49 -5.75
C THR A 147 -0.96 -14.46 -6.28
N GLN A 148 -1.68 -15.55 -6.04
CA GLN A 148 -3.13 -15.58 -6.20
C GLN A 148 -3.81 -14.69 -5.16
N ASN A 149 -5.00 -14.20 -5.49
CA ASN A 149 -5.83 -13.38 -4.60
C ASN A 149 -7.27 -13.91 -4.54
N ALA A 150 -8.03 -13.44 -3.56
CA ALA A 150 -9.40 -13.92 -3.33
C ALA A 150 -10.47 -13.26 -4.20
N ILE A 151 -10.13 -12.31 -5.10
CA ILE A 151 -11.14 -11.56 -5.86
C ILE A 151 -11.86 -12.46 -6.86
N VAL A 152 -13.18 -12.33 -6.91
CA VAL A 152 -14.06 -13.00 -7.87
C VAL A 152 -14.58 -11.99 -8.89
N SER A 153 -15.08 -10.84 -8.42
CA SER A 153 -15.58 -9.77 -9.29
C SER A 153 -15.61 -8.42 -8.55
N ALA A 154 -15.77 -7.33 -9.30
CA ALA A 154 -15.92 -5.98 -8.77
C ALA A 154 -17.11 -5.30 -9.46
N PRO A 155 -18.34 -5.54 -8.98
CA PRO A 155 -19.55 -5.10 -9.69
C PRO A 155 -19.85 -3.61 -9.57
N ASP A 156 -19.18 -2.92 -8.65
CA ASP A 156 -19.30 -1.48 -8.43
C ASP A 156 -17.93 -0.92 -8.06
N LYS A 157 -17.71 0.37 -8.29
CA LYS A 157 -16.42 1.02 -7.99
C LYS A 157 -16.09 1.00 -6.49
N ASN A 158 -17.09 0.85 -5.62
CA ASN A 158 -16.90 0.68 -4.17
C ASN A 158 -16.89 -0.79 -3.70
N VAL A 159 -17.10 -1.76 -4.59
CA VAL A 159 -17.41 -3.14 -4.19
C VAL A 159 -16.43 -4.14 -4.79
N THR A 160 -15.96 -5.05 -3.95
CA THR A 160 -15.26 -6.26 -4.34
C THR A 160 -16.01 -7.48 -3.80
N ILE A 161 -16.30 -8.45 -4.66
CA ILE A 161 -16.78 -9.77 -4.27
C ILE A 161 -15.57 -10.70 -4.21
N ALA A 162 -15.39 -11.38 -3.08
CA ALA A 162 -14.24 -12.24 -2.83
C ALA A 162 -14.65 -13.64 -2.34
N LYS A 163 -13.80 -14.63 -2.58
CA LYS A 163 -13.92 -15.98 -1.99
C LYS A 163 -13.78 -15.89 -0.47
N LYS A 164 -14.47 -16.78 0.24
CA LYS A 164 -14.22 -17.00 1.66
C LYS A 164 -12.88 -17.70 1.86
N CYS A 165 -12.13 -17.27 2.87
CA CYS A 165 -10.85 -17.84 3.26
C CYS A 165 -10.74 -17.90 4.78
N SER A 166 -9.95 -18.84 5.29
CA SER A 166 -9.51 -18.82 6.69
C SER A 166 -8.37 -17.82 6.83
N VAL A 167 -8.68 -16.62 7.34
CA VAL A 167 -7.71 -15.53 7.48
C VAL A 167 -6.60 -15.91 8.46
N PHE A 168 -5.34 -15.68 8.10
CA PHE A 168 -4.26 -15.83 9.05
C PHE A 168 -4.29 -14.66 10.06
N PRO A 169 -4.21 -14.91 11.38
CA PRO A 169 -4.29 -13.89 12.42
C PRO A 169 -2.97 -13.08 12.57
N VAL A 170 -2.34 -12.74 11.45
CA VAL A 170 -1.06 -12.04 11.35
C VAL A 170 -1.14 -10.99 10.25
N GLU A 171 -0.73 -9.77 10.56
CA GLU A 171 -0.54 -8.73 9.56
C GLU A 171 0.93 -8.66 9.16
N PHE A 172 1.18 -8.73 7.85
CA PHE A 172 2.52 -8.73 7.29
C PHE A 172 2.92 -7.31 6.93
N VAL A 173 3.40 -6.55 7.92
CA VAL A 173 3.93 -5.20 7.68
C VAL A 173 5.33 -5.29 7.10
N VAL A 174 5.53 -4.73 5.91
CA VAL A 174 6.83 -4.65 5.24
C VAL A 174 7.30 -3.21 5.23
N ARG A 175 8.57 -2.98 5.57
CA ARG A 175 9.14 -1.64 5.69
C ARG A 175 10.40 -1.51 4.85
N GLY A 176 10.50 -0.41 4.09
CA GLY A 176 11.68 -0.03 3.34
C GLY A 176 12.41 1.19 3.90
N TYR A 177 11.80 1.92 4.84
CA TYR A 177 12.34 3.17 5.40
C TYR A 177 12.09 3.26 6.90
N VAL A 178 12.95 4.02 7.59
CA VAL A 178 12.90 4.23 9.04
C VAL A 178 12.00 5.41 9.39
N THR A 179 10.68 5.22 9.38
CA THR A 179 9.73 6.33 9.60
C THR A 179 8.56 5.96 10.51
N GLY A 180 7.60 6.89 10.63
CA GLY A 180 6.36 6.81 11.37
C GLY A 180 6.40 7.50 12.73
N SER A 181 5.21 7.67 13.31
CA SER A 181 4.96 8.41 14.55
C SER A 181 4.17 7.61 15.60
N THR A 182 3.77 6.38 15.28
CA THR A 182 3.03 5.48 16.17
C THR A 182 3.99 4.60 16.97
N ASP A 183 3.52 4.01 18.07
CA ASP A 183 4.35 3.19 18.96
C ASP A 183 4.93 1.94 18.28
N THR A 184 4.24 1.42 17.26
CA THR A 184 4.66 0.27 16.45
C THR A 184 5.46 0.66 15.20
N SER A 185 5.68 1.96 14.96
CA SER A 185 6.44 2.41 13.79
C SER A 185 7.94 2.28 13.99
N LEU A 186 8.67 1.98 12.91
CA LEU A 186 10.09 1.65 12.97
C LEU A 186 10.94 2.79 13.56
N TRP A 187 10.62 4.04 13.24
CA TRP A 187 11.35 5.17 13.83
C TRP A 187 11.12 5.31 15.33
N THR A 188 9.87 5.20 15.81
CA THR A 188 9.56 5.33 17.24
C THR A 188 10.26 4.25 18.06
N VAL A 189 10.19 2.97 17.65
CA VAL A 189 10.85 1.88 18.37
C VAL A 189 12.38 2.04 18.35
N TYR A 190 12.94 2.44 17.21
CA TYR A 190 14.39 2.64 17.07
C TYR A 190 14.90 3.79 17.95
N LYS A 191 14.17 4.92 17.96
CA LYS A 191 14.46 6.09 18.79
C LYS A 191 14.39 5.75 20.29
N ASN A 192 13.51 4.83 20.68
CA ASN A 192 13.40 4.31 22.05
C ASN A 192 14.49 3.30 22.44
N GLY A 193 15.49 3.07 21.58
CA GLY A 193 16.64 2.20 21.87
C GLY A 193 16.46 0.75 21.47
N VAL A 194 15.34 0.37 20.84
CA VAL A 194 15.14 -0.99 20.34
C VAL A 194 16.07 -1.25 19.14
N ARG A 195 16.85 -2.32 19.22
CA ARG A 195 17.78 -2.76 18.15
C ARG A 195 17.50 -4.15 17.59
N ASN A 196 16.57 -4.88 18.19
CA ASN A 196 15.99 -6.07 17.62
C ASN A 196 14.48 -5.87 17.55
N TYR A 197 13.92 -5.76 16.35
CA TYR A 197 12.51 -5.51 16.14
C TYR A 197 11.88 -6.61 15.29
N CYS A 198 10.94 -7.35 15.87
CA CYS A 198 10.32 -8.54 15.26
C CYS A 198 11.34 -9.56 14.71
N GLY A 199 12.48 -9.74 15.40
CA GLY A 199 13.56 -10.64 14.96
C GLY A 199 14.57 -10.02 14.00
N ASN A 200 14.39 -8.75 13.60
CA ASN A 200 15.34 -8.04 12.74
C ASN A 200 16.35 -7.26 13.57
N ALA A 201 17.65 -7.55 13.39
CA ALA A 201 18.72 -6.73 13.95
C ALA A 201 18.82 -5.41 13.18
N LEU A 202 18.64 -4.29 13.88
CA LEU A 202 18.73 -2.94 13.34
C LEU A 202 20.12 -2.37 13.63
N PRO A 203 20.86 -1.88 12.62
CA PRO A 203 22.18 -1.30 12.83
C PRO A 203 22.09 0.01 13.65
N ASP A 204 23.20 0.36 14.30
CA ASP A 204 23.33 1.67 14.94
C ASP A 204 23.46 2.80 13.90
N GLY A 205 23.15 4.02 14.34
CA GLY A 205 23.25 5.23 13.52
C GLY A 205 22.11 5.44 12.52
N LEU A 206 21.02 4.68 12.63
CA LEU A 206 19.85 4.90 11.78
C LEU A 206 19.19 6.26 12.11
N VAL A 207 18.93 7.07 11.09
CA VAL A 207 18.23 8.36 11.19
C VAL A 207 16.80 8.27 10.63
N LYS A 208 15.94 9.20 11.05
CA LYS A 208 14.55 9.27 10.62
C LYS A 208 14.46 9.45 9.10
N SER A 209 13.50 8.76 8.50
CA SER A 209 13.13 8.80 7.09
C SER A 209 14.17 8.28 6.10
N GLN A 210 15.31 7.74 6.56
CA GLN A 210 16.27 7.10 5.64
C GLN A 210 15.74 5.76 5.09
N LYS A 211 16.28 5.36 3.95
CA LYS A 211 16.07 4.04 3.36
C LYS A 211 16.82 2.94 4.13
N LEU A 212 16.17 1.81 4.37
CA LEU A 212 16.81 0.63 4.95
C LEU A 212 17.74 -0.06 3.95
N PRO A 213 18.81 -0.74 4.41
CA PRO A 213 19.68 -1.53 3.54
C PRO A 213 18.95 -2.67 2.80
N SER A 214 17.90 -3.21 3.42
CA SER A 214 16.99 -4.21 2.86
C SER A 214 15.60 -4.03 3.44
N ASN A 215 14.57 -4.41 2.68
CA ASN A 215 13.21 -4.45 3.19
C ASN A 215 13.12 -5.47 4.33
N ILE A 216 12.39 -5.12 5.39
CA ILE A 216 12.21 -5.98 6.56
C ILE A 216 10.73 -6.26 6.80
N LEU A 217 10.46 -7.45 7.34
CA LEU A 217 9.12 -7.84 7.82
C LEU A 217 9.02 -7.53 9.31
N THR A 218 7.99 -6.80 9.72
CA THR A 218 7.71 -6.51 11.14
C THR A 218 6.27 -6.89 11.46
N PRO A 219 5.96 -8.20 11.52
CA PRO A 219 4.59 -8.66 11.63
C PRO A 219 3.96 -8.27 12.97
N THR A 220 2.64 -8.12 12.94
CA THR A 220 1.82 -7.87 14.13
C THR A 220 0.72 -8.92 14.25
N THR A 221 0.28 -9.21 15.47
CA THR A 221 -0.95 -9.99 15.67
C THR A 221 -2.17 -9.11 15.42
N LYS A 222 -3.23 -9.72 14.89
CA LYS A 222 -4.54 -9.07 14.75
C LYS A 222 -5.29 -9.23 16.08
N ALA A 223 -5.26 -8.21 16.92
CA ALA A 223 -5.98 -8.20 18.20
C ALA A 223 -7.10 -7.14 18.19
N ASP A 224 -8.11 -7.33 19.03
CA ASP A 224 -9.31 -6.47 19.03
C ASP A 224 -9.03 -5.03 19.48
N ASP A 225 -8.02 -4.83 20.35
CA ASP A 225 -7.68 -3.51 20.93
C ASP A 225 -6.56 -2.78 20.18
N HIS A 226 -5.42 -3.45 19.92
CA HIS A 226 -4.29 -2.88 19.20
C HIS A 226 -3.38 -3.96 18.62
N ASP A 227 -2.77 -3.68 17.46
CA ASP A 227 -1.83 -4.59 16.82
C ASP A 227 -0.53 -4.70 17.62
N VAL A 228 -0.11 -5.91 17.98
CA VAL A 228 1.09 -6.15 18.80
C VAL A 228 2.21 -6.71 17.94
N PRO A 229 3.42 -6.10 17.92
CA PRO A 229 4.57 -6.65 17.22
C PRO A 229 4.92 -8.07 17.71
N ILE A 230 5.16 -8.99 16.78
CA ILE A 230 5.44 -10.40 17.09
C ILE A 230 6.63 -10.89 16.23
N THR A 231 7.38 -11.87 16.74
CA THR A 231 8.49 -12.50 15.99
C THR A 231 7.99 -13.69 15.14
N PRO A 232 8.71 -14.07 14.06
CA PRO A 232 8.45 -15.29 13.31
C PRO A 232 8.37 -16.55 14.19
N GLU A 233 9.28 -16.65 15.17
CA GLU A 233 9.34 -17.78 16.10
C GLU A 233 8.09 -17.87 16.98
N GLU A 234 7.60 -16.72 17.48
CA GLU A 234 6.40 -16.65 18.30
C GLU A 234 5.14 -16.96 17.49
N ILE A 235 5.04 -16.51 16.23
CA ILE A 235 3.90 -16.83 15.35
C ILE A 235 3.72 -18.35 15.22
N VAL A 236 4.81 -19.08 14.94
CA VAL A 236 4.76 -20.53 14.77
C VAL A 236 4.51 -21.22 16.11
N LYS A 237 5.20 -20.80 17.18
CA LYS A 237 5.07 -21.41 18.50
C LYS A 237 3.68 -21.24 19.11
N SER A 238 3.01 -20.12 18.83
CA SER A 238 1.65 -19.84 19.30
C SER A 238 0.56 -20.48 18.43
N GLY A 239 0.92 -21.15 17.33
CA GLY A 239 -0.02 -21.82 16.43
C GLY A 239 -0.84 -20.85 15.56
N LEU A 240 -0.45 -19.58 15.48
CA LEU A 240 -1.11 -18.59 14.61
C LEU A 240 -0.95 -18.96 13.13
N MET A 241 0.19 -19.55 12.77
CA MET A 241 0.47 -20.09 11.44
C MET A 241 1.38 -21.32 11.54
N THR A 242 1.33 -22.20 10.54
CA THR A 242 2.37 -23.22 10.36
C THR A 242 3.65 -22.57 9.84
N GLU A 243 4.81 -23.22 10.05
CA GLU A 243 6.08 -22.72 9.51
C GLU A 243 6.03 -22.60 7.97
N ALA A 244 5.41 -23.57 7.29
CA ALA A 244 5.25 -23.56 5.84
C ALA A 244 4.40 -22.37 5.35
N ASP A 245 3.23 -22.15 5.96
CA ASP A 245 2.34 -21.04 5.61
C ASP A 245 3.01 -19.69 5.88
N TYR A 246 3.71 -19.56 7.00
CA TYR A 246 4.42 -18.32 7.35
C TYR A 246 5.56 -18.03 6.38
N CYS A 247 6.37 -19.03 6.03
CA CYS A 247 7.46 -18.84 5.08
C CYS A 247 6.93 -18.46 3.68
N GLU A 248 5.84 -19.09 3.23
CA GLU A 248 5.21 -18.74 1.94
C GLU A 248 4.63 -17.31 1.95
N ALA A 249 3.83 -16.96 2.95
CA ALA A 249 3.22 -15.63 3.07
C ALA A 249 4.26 -14.53 3.24
N SER A 250 5.31 -14.76 4.03
CA SER A 250 6.41 -13.80 4.22
C SER A 250 7.17 -13.54 2.92
N SER A 251 7.47 -14.60 2.16
CA SER A 251 8.14 -14.48 0.86
C SER A 251 7.29 -13.71 -0.15
N LYS A 252 5.99 -14.01 -0.20
CA LYS A 252 5.01 -13.29 -1.03
C LYS A 252 4.93 -11.81 -0.63
N ALA A 253 4.83 -11.51 0.67
CA ALA A 253 4.78 -10.13 1.18
C ALA A 253 6.00 -9.30 0.77
N LEU A 254 7.21 -9.85 0.93
CA LEU A 254 8.46 -9.18 0.52
C LEU A 254 8.51 -8.96 -1.00
N SER A 255 8.11 -9.97 -1.78
CA SER A 255 8.09 -9.91 -3.25
C SER A 255 7.07 -8.88 -3.77
N LEU A 256 5.87 -8.85 -3.17
CA LEU A 256 4.85 -7.83 -3.45
C LEU A 256 5.38 -6.43 -3.14
N PHE A 257 6.09 -6.26 -2.03
CA PHE A 257 6.58 -4.96 -1.61
C PHE A 257 7.70 -4.46 -2.52
N GLU A 258 8.65 -5.31 -2.87
CA GLU A 258 9.72 -4.99 -3.82
C GLU A 258 9.15 -4.61 -5.20
N TYR A 259 8.18 -5.39 -5.70
CA TYR A 259 7.48 -5.07 -6.94
C TYR A 259 6.74 -3.73 -6.86
N GLY A 260 6.01 -3.51 -5.76
CA GLY A 260 5.29 -2.26 -5.49
C GLY A 260 6.21 -1.06 -5.43
N GLN A 261 7.38 -1.18 -4.79
CA GLN A 261 8.39 -0.13 -4.73
C GLN A 261 8.91 0.24 -6.12
N ARG A 262 9.19 -0.76 -6.97
CA ARG A 262 9.65 -0.51 -8.34
C ARG A 262 8.60 0.24 -9.15
N VAL A 263 7.35 -0.24 -9.15
CA VAL A 263 6.24 0.38 -9.91
C VAL A 263 5.91 1.78 -9.37
N ALA A 264 5.87 1.96 -8.05
CA ALA A 264 5.69 3.28 -7.45
C ALA A 264 6.77 4.26 -7.90
N LEU A 265 8.04 3.84 -7.88
CA LEU A 265 9.17 4.68 -8.28
C LEU A 265 9.12 5.05 -9.75
N GLU A 266 8.81 4.09 -10.63
CA GLU A 266 8.55 4.33 -12.06
C GLU A 266 7.45 5.39 -12.27
N HIS A 267 6.51 5.48 -11.34
CA HIS A 267 5.37 6.38 -11.40
C HIS A 267 5.56 7.70 -10.63
N GLY A 268 6.73 7.93 -10.01
CA GLY A 268 7.07 9.17 -9.32
C GLY A 268 6.77 9.17 -7.81
N LEU A 269 6.50 8.00 -7.23
CA LEU A 269 6.21 7.80 -5.82
C LEU A 269 7.23 6.87 -5.15
N ILE A 270 7.38 6.98 -3.83
CA ILE A 270 8.13 6.02 -3.02
C ILE A 270 7.12 5.26 -2.17
N LEU A 271 7.05 3.94 -2.33
CA LEU A 271 6.35 3.07 -1.39
C LEU A 271 7.24 2.80 -0.18
N VAL A 272 6.82 3.33 0.97
CA VAL A 272 7.66 3.48 2.17
C VAL A 272 7.54 2.26 3.09
N ASP A 273 6.30 1.90 3.39
CA ASP A 273 5.89 0.71 4.10
C ASP A 273 4.45 0.35 3.69
N THR A 274 4.07 -0.91 3.89
CA THR A 274 2.72 -1.41 3.61
C THR A 274 2.38 -2.55 4.56
N LYS A 275 1.09 -2.80 4.72
CA LYS A 275 0.54 -3.97 5.40
C LYS A 275 -0.11 -4.91 4.39
N TYR A 276 0.10 -6.21 4.54
CA TYR A 276 -0.64 -7.24 3.81
C TYR A 276 -1.38 -8.17 4.77
N GLU A 277 -2.49 -8.73 4.29
CA GLU A 277 -3.16 -9.87 4.92
C GLU A 277 -3.24 -11.03 3.93
N PHE A 278 -3.16 -12.24 4.47
CA PHE A 278 -3.31 -13.47 3.70
C PHE A 278 -4.37 -14.35 4.34
N GLY A 279 -5.00 -15.20 3.53
CA GLY A 279 -5.91 -16.23 4.00
C GLY A 279 -5.64 -17.55 3.30
N LYS A 280 -6.09 -18.64 3.92
CA LYS A 280 -6.04 -19.98 3.34
C LYS A 280 -7.36 -20.30 2.64
N GLY A 281 -7.27 -20.60 1.35
CA GLY A 281 -8.39 -21.07 0.55
C GLY A 281 -8.84 -22.47 0.96
N SER A 282 -10.03 -22.88 0.52
CA SER A 282 -10.58 -24.22 0.79
C SER A 282 -9.74 -25.36 0.19
N ASP A 283 -8.97 -25.06 -0.85
CA ASP A 283 -8.00 -25.97 -1.49
C ASP A 283 -6.62 -25.97 -0.79
N GLY A 284 -6.46 -25.19 0.28
CA GLY A 284 -5.21 -25.03 1.01
C GLY A 284 -4.26 -23.97 0.45
N SER A 285 -4.62 -23.26 -0.62
CA SER A 285 -3.78 -22.20 -1.21
C SER A 285 -3.68 -20.97 -0.31
N VAL A 286 -2.51 -20.32 -0.28
CA VAL A 286 -2.32 -19.01 0.37
C VAL A 286 -2.70 -17.90 -0.60
N LEU A 287 -3.79 -17.20 -0.29
CA LEU A 287 -4.36 -16.13 -1.09
C LEU A 287 -4.10 -14.76 -0.46
N LEU A 288 -3.72 -13.79 -1.28
CA LEU A 288 -3.70 -12.38 -0.90
C LEU A 288 -5.16 -11.89 -0.76
N ILE A 289 -5.45 -11.27 0.36
CA ILE A 289 -6.80 -10.76 0.69
C ILE A 289 -6.71 -9.29 1.07
N ASP A 290 -7.81 -8.75 1.61
CA ASP A 290 -7.88 -7.39 2.14
C ASP A 290 -7.69 -6.33 1.05
N GLU A 291 -6.90 -5.28 1.33
CA GLU A 291 -6.55 -4.23 0.37
C GLU A 291 -5.03 -4.18 0.14
N VAL A 292 -4.60 -3.68 -1.02
CA VAL A 292 -3.19 -3.74 -1.43
C VAL A 292 -2.74 -2.35 -1.87
N HIS A 293 -1.67 -1.85 -1.25
CA HIS A 293 -0.95 -0.65 -1.71
C HIS A 293 -1.83 0.60 -1.86
N THR A 294 -2.80 0.74 -0.96
CA THR A 294 -3.68 1.91 -0.88
C THR A 294 -3.07 2.96 0.05
N PRO A 295 -3.54 4.22 0.04
CA PRO A 295 -3.11 5.22 1.02
C PRO A 295 -3.54 4.92 2.47
N ASP A 296 -4.47 3.98 2.69
CA ASP A 296 -4.86 3.55 4.03
C ASP A 296 -3.98 2.41 4.57
N SER A 297 -3.50 1.51 3.70
CA SER A 297 -2.64 0.38 4.06
C SER A 297 -1.15 0.64 3.90
N SER A 298 -0.78 1.73 3.23
CA SER A 298 0.61 2.07 2.86
C SER A 298 0.94 3.54 3.05
N ARG A 299 2.23 3.80 3.31
CA ARG A 299 2.79 5.14 3.24
C ARG A 299 3.42 5.39 1.88
N TYR A 300 3.11 6.55 1.32
CA TYR A 300 3.64 7.00 0.04
C TYR A 300 4.27 8.38 0.17
N TRP A 301 5.50 8.50 -0.34
CA TRP A 301 6.16 9.78 -0.51
C TRP A 301 6.28 10.17 -1.97
N ILE A 302 6.45 11.46 -2.19
CA ILE A 302 6.75 12.03 -3.50
C ILE A 302 8.24 11.79 -3.81
N ALA A 303 8.54 11.08 -4.90
CA ALA A 303 9.88 10.56 -5.13
C ALA A 303 10.92 11.65 -5.41
N HIS A 304 10.55 12.65 -6.21
CA HIS A 304 11.51 13.67 -6.65
C HIS A 304 11.86 14.67 -5.53
N SER A 305 11.00 14.85 -4.52
CA SER A 305 11.25 15.78 -3.41
C SER A 305 12.02 15.13 -2.25
N TYR A 306 12.07 13.80 -2.19
CA TYR A 306 12.64 13.06 -1.07
C TYR A 306 14.11 13.45 -0.77
N GLU A 307 15.01 13.35 -1.75
CA GLU A 307 16.45 13.54 -1.52
C GLU A 307 16.77 14.98 -1.05
N GLU A 308 16.19 15.98 -1.70
CA GLU A 308 16.38 17.39 -1.33
C GLU A 308 15.85 17.67 0.08
N ARG A 309 14.69 17.13 0.43
CA ARG A 309 14.07 17.33 1.74
C ARG A 309 14.91 16.68 2.85
N ILE A 310 15.41 15.46 2.63
CA ILE A 310 16.30 14.79 3.60
C ILE A 310 17.61 15.56 3.78
N GLN A 311 18.23 16.07 2.71
CA GLN A 311 19.44 16.89 2.80
C GLN A 311 19.23 18.19 3.59
N LYS A 312 18.01 18.75 3.54
CA LYS A 312 17.60 19.93 4.31
C LYS A 312 17.12 19.61 5.73
N GLY A 313 17.10 18.32 6.14
CA GLY A 313 16.58 17.90 7.44
C GLY A 313 15.06 18.03 7.58
N LEU A 314 14.33 18.04 6.46
CA LEU A 314 12.87 18.13 6.40
C LEU A 314 12.23 16.74 6.30
N GLU A 315 11.01 16.60 6.80
CA GLU A 315 10.22 15.38 6.60
C GLU A 315 9.91 15.17 5.11
N PRO A 316 9.91 13.93 4.59
CA PRO A 316 9.45 13.64 3.24
C PRO A 316 8.03 14.15 3.00
N GLU A 317 7.78 14.54 1.76
CA GLU A 317 6.45 14.95 1.35
C GLU A 317 5.56 13.71 1.15
N ASN A 318 4.44 13.66 1.85
CA ASN A 318 3.56 12.50 1.92
C ASN A 318 2.19 12.72 1.26
N VAL A 319 1.58 11.62 0.85
CA VAL A 319 0.25 11.59 0.23
C VAL A 319 -0.80 10.95 1.15
N ASP A 320 -0.35 10.31 2.22
CA ASP A 320 -1.20 9.60 3.18
C ASP A 320 -1.83 10.52 4.23
N LYS A 321 -2.64 9.91 5.12
CA LYS A 321 -3.42 10.56 6.17
C LYS A 321 -2.63 11.11 7.37
N GLU A 322 -1.29 11.17 7.32
CA GLU A 322 -0.51 11.62 8.49
C GLU A 322 -0.82 13.07 8.88
N PHE A 323 -1.09 13.96 7.91
CA PHE A 323 -1.43 15.35 8.23
C PHE A 323 -2.78 15.47 8.95
N LEU A 324 -3.76 14.59 8.65
CA LEU A 324 -5.00 14.48 9.39
C LEU A 324 -4.71 14.06 10.84
N ARG A 325 -3.82 13.08 11.04
CA ARG A 325 -3.41 12.62 12.39
C ARG A 325 -2.77 13.74 13.20
N LEU A 326 -1.87 14.51 12.58
CA LEU A 326 -1.20 15.62 13.24
C LEU A 326 -2.20 16.71 13.63
N TRP A 327 -3.13 17.07 12.74
CA TRP A 327 -4.19 18.03 13.07
C TRP A 327 -4.98 17.60 14.31
N PHE A 328 -5.44 16.35 14.38
CA PHE A 328 -6.16 15.87 15.57
C PHE A 328 -5.28 15.89 16.84
N LYS A 329 -4.01 15.49 16.76
CA LYS A 329 -3.09 15.54 17.92
C LYS A 329 -2.85 16.97 18.43
N ASP A 330 -2.89 17.95 17.54
CA ASP A 330 -2.67 19.36 17.90
C ASP A 330 -3.93 20.04 18.46
N HIS A 331 -5.11 19.47 18.23
CA HIS A 331 -6.40 20.07 18.59
C HIS A 331 -7.21 19.29 19.65
N CYS A 332 -6.82 18.05 19.96
CA CYS A 332 -7.45 17.23 21.00
C CYS A 332 -6.49 16.14 21.50
N ASN A 333 -6.87 15.43 22.57
CA ASN A 333 -6.26 14.15 22.92
C ASN A 333 -7.07 13.01 22.29
N PRO A 334 -6.72 12.52 21.08
CA PRO A 334 -7.56 11.55 20.37
C PRO A 334 -7.69 10.20 21.08
N TYR A 335 -6.80 9.90 22.04
CA TYR A 335 -6.84 8.66 22.81
C TYR A 335 -7.78 8.74 24.02
N GLU A 336 -7.87 9.90 24.66
CA GLU A 336 -8.64 10.07 25.91
C GLU A 336 -9.98 10.79 25.70
N ASP A 337 -10.05 11.70 24.73
CA ASP A 337 -11.23 12.54 24.54
C ASP A 337 -12.40 11.71 24.01
N LYS A 338 -13.56 11.85 24.68
CA LYS A 338 -14.80 11.14 24.31
C LYS A 338 -15.41 11.68 23.02
N VAL A 339 -15.27 12.98 22.79
CA VAL A 339 -15.78 13.69 21.61
C VAL A 339 -14.58 14.39 20.97
N LEU A 340 -14.35 14.09 19.70
CA LEU A 340 -13.30 14.74 18.92
C LEU A 340 -13.91 15.93 18.16
N PRO A 341 -13.13 17.00 17.89
CA PRO A 341 -13.59 18.07 17.02
C PRO A 341 -13.81 17.55 15.59
N ASP A 342 -14.74 18.15 14.86
CA ASP A 342 -14.93 17.82 13.44
C ASP A 342 -13.70 18.24 12.63
N ALA A 343 -13.29 17.40 11.67
CA ALA A 343 -12.23 17.74 10.74
C ALA A 343 -12.67 18.93 9.86
N PRO A 344 -11.87 19.99 9.70
CA PRO A 344 -12.19 21.12 8.84
C PRO A 344 -12.43 20.68 7.40
N GLU A 345 -13.37 21.31 6.70
CA GLU A 345 -13.71 20.94 5.31
C GLU A 345 -12.51 20.99 4.38
N ASP A 346 -11.63 21.99 4.52
CA ASP A 346 -10.40 22.09 3.72
C ASP A 346 -9.45 20.92 3.97
N LEU A 347 -9.39 20.40 5.20
CA LEU A 347 -8.60 19.25 5.57
C LEU A 347 -9.16 17.96 4.95
N VAL A 348 -10.49 17.81 4.97
CA VAL A 348 -11.21 16.72 4.30
C VAL A 348 -11.01 16.77 2.78
N CYS A 349 -11.14 17.96 2.19
CA CYS A 349 -10.97 18.16 0.75
C CYS A 349 -9.55 17.86 0.29
N GLU A 350 -8.54 18.32 1.04
CA GLU A 350 -7.14 18.03 0.73
C GLU A 350 -6.83 16.53 0.86
N LEU A 351 -7.42 15.82 1.83
CA LEU A 351 -7.26 14.37 1.93
C LEU A 351 -7.89 13.62 0.76
N ALA A 352 -9.13 13.98 0.39
CA ALA A 352 -9.80 13.41 -0.78
C ALA A 352 -8.98 13.65 -2.05
N TRP A 353 -8.46 14.86 -2.23
CA TRP A 353 -7.58 15.19 -3.35
C TRP A 353 -6.32 14.33 -3.36
N ARG A 354 -5.60 14.21 -2.24
CA ARG A 354 -4.37 13.40 -2.16
C ARG A 354 -4.63 11.94 -2.49
N TYR A 355 -5.77 11.39 -2.07
CA TYR A 355 -6.14 10.01 -2.36
C TYR A 355 -6.38 9.82 -3.86
N ILE A 356 -7.14 10.73 -4.50
CA ILE A 356 -7.35 10.72 -5.95
C ILE A 356 -6.02 10.90 -6.67
N PHE A 357 -5.18 11.85 -6.25
CA PHE A 357 -3.86 12.07 -6.80
C PHE A 357 -2.98 10.82 -6.76
N LEU A 358 -2.98 10.09 -5.63
CA LEU A 358 -2.25 8.84 -5.50
C LEU A 358 -2.77 7.80 -6.49
N TYR A 359 -4.09 7.62 -6.58
CA TYR A 359 -4.71 6.73 -7.55
C TYR A 359 -4.29 7.08 -8.98
N GLU A 360 -4.44 8.34 -9.39
CA GLU A 360 -4.11 8.77 -10.75
C GLU A 360 -2.62 8.60 -11.05
N THR A 361 -1.76 8.89 -10.06
CA THR A 361 -0.31 8.77 -10.20
C THR A 361 0.11 7.32 -10.31
N ILE A 362 -0.41 6.43 -9.46
CA ILE A 362 0.00 5.02 -9.40
C ILE A 362 -0.61 4.19 -10.52
N THR A 363 -1.84 4.48 -10.93
CA THR A 363 -2.51 3.73 -12.01
C THR A 363 -2.24 4.31 -13.39
N LYS A 364 -1.70 5.54 -13.46
CA LYS A 364 -1.59 6.34 -14.70
C LYS A 364 -2.93 6.50 -15.43
N SER A 365 -4.03 6.44 -14.68
CA SER A 365 -5.40 6.56 -15.18
C SER A 365 -6.10 7.76 -14.55
N LYS A 366 -6.95 8.46 -15.31
CA LYS A 366 -7.76 9.56 -14.77
C LYS A 366 -8.86 8.98 -13.86
N PHE A 367 -9.01 9.53 -12.66
CA PHE A 367 -10.07 9.15 -11.74
C PHE A 367 -11.44 9.60 -12.28
N GLU A 368 -12.36 8.66 -12.43
CA GLU A 368 -13.69 8.94 -12.94
C GLU A 368 -14.59 9.41 -11.80
N LEU A 369 -14.96 10.69 -11.84
CA LEU A 369 -15.87 11.31 -10.90
C LEU A 369 -17.30 10.80 -11.17
N PRO A 370 -17.94 10.09 -10.23
CA PRO A 370 -19.28 9.57 -10.45
C PRO A 370 -20.29 10.71 -10.58
N LEU A 371 -21.20 10.58 -11.56
CA LEU A 371 -22.34 11.49 -11.71
C LEU A 371 -23.37 11.19 -10.61
N THR A 372 -23.93 12.24 -10.01
CA THR A 372 -24.88 12.15 -8.88
C THR A 372 -26.32 11.86 -9.34
N GLU A 373 -26.51 11.07 -10.39
CA GLU A 373 -27.84 10.84 -10.98
C GLU A 373 -28.70 9.87 -10.15
N GLU A 374 -28.07 8.96 -9.40
CA GLU A 374 -28.74 8.02 -8.49
C GLU A 374 -28.05 7.99 -7.11
N PRO A 375 -28.78 7.72 -6.01
CA PRO A 375 -28.18 7.48 -4.71
C PRO A 375 -27.18 6.31 -4.76
N ILE A 376 -25.99 6.50 -4.18
CA ILE A 376 -24.92 5.50 -4.20
C ILE A 376 -25.34 4.15 -3.61
N HIS A 377 -26.21 4.14 -2.60
CA HIS A 377 -26.71 2.91 -1.99
C HIS A 377 -27.58 2.09 -2.95
N ASP A 378 -28.39 2.75 -3.78
CA ASP A 378 -29.26 2.09 -4.76
C ASP A 378 -28.44 1.50 -5.90
N ARG A 379 -27.45 2.26 -6.40
CA ARG A 379 -26.47 1.78 -7.38
C ARG A 379 -25.77 0.51 -6.91
N ILE A 380 -25.21 0.55 -5.69
CA ILE A 380 -24.51 -0.59 -5.08
C ILE A 380 -25.46 -1.78 -4.91
N SER A 381 -26.67 -1.55 -4.40
CA SER A 381 -27.67 -2.62 -4.20
C SER A 381 -27.97 -3.37 -5.50
N ARG A 382 -28.29 -2.62 -6.56
CA ARG A 382 -28.57 -3.17 -7.90
C ARG A 382 -27.38 -3.94 -8.47
N ASN A 383 -26.19 -3.36 -8.42
CA ASN A 383 -24.98 -3.97 -8.96
C ASN A 383 -24.60 -5.26 -8.22
N VAL A 384 -24.71 -5.28 -6.89
CA VAL A 384 -24.43 -6.46 -6.07
C VAL A 384 -25.45 -7.57 -6.31
N GLU A 385 -26.75 -7.24 -6.38
CA GLU A 385 -27.80 -8.23 -6.64
C GLU A 385 -27.61 -8.93 -7.99
N LEU A 386 -27.35 -8.16 -9.04
CA LEU A 386 -27.07 -8.69 -10.38
C LEU A 386 -25.83 -9.61 -10.38
N ALA A 387 -24.75 -9.16 -9.73
CA ALA A 387 -23.50 -9.92 -9.68
C ALA A 387 -23.66 -11.24 -8.91
N LEU A 388 -24.28 -11.23 -7.73
CA LEU A 388 -24.52 -12.44 -6.96
C LEU A 388 -25.45 -13.42 -7.68
N SER A 389 -26.42 -12.92 -8.44
CA SER A 389 -27.30 -13.77 -9.26
C SER A 389 -26.55 -14.45 -10.40
N SER A 390 -25.52 -13.81 -10.96
CA SER A 390 -24.69 -14.39 -12.02
C SER A 390 -23.63 -15.40 -11.54
N LEU A 391 -23.33 -15.41 -10.24
CA LEU A 391 -22.34 -16.29 -9.62
C LEU A 391 -22.95 -17.58 -9.05
N ARG A 392 -24.28 -17.74 -9.15
CA ARG A 392 -25.04 -18.89 -8.65
C ARG A 392 -25.18 -20.01 -9.67
#